data_AF-L1PRU0-F1
#
_entry.id   AF-L1PRU0-F1
#
_cell.length_a   1.000
_cell.length_b   1.000
_cell.length_c   1.000
_cell.angle_alpha   90.00
_cell.angle_beta   90.00
_cell.angle_gamma   90.00
#
_symmetry.space_group_name_H-M   'P 1'
#
loop_
_entity.id
_entity.type
_entity.pdbx_description
1 polymer ?
#
loop_
_entity_poly.entity_id
_entity_poly.type
_entity_poly.pdbx_seq_one_letter_code
_entity_poly.pdbx_strand_id
1 'polypeptide(L)'
;MAKTKKIERVGEFIPESFDVIASKLNEDFSPKNKKQNIRISLTKEKSDKFKYLLNMFIVKTGNVYYMQRKDFLRMILLEMIDEFNQTNSFFPAKDTAFKDFIKRAGRRWGERTIPSKELSFIIFGGYDDDTLQLYDDVCYSLAKRENMERMSQYSTSFFFIDIINFIEEKSYYLYKKYKIKKL
;
A
#
# COMPACT_ATOMS: atom_id res chain seq x y z
N MET A 1 -0.92 -47.01 27.56
CA MET A 1 -0.79 -46.89 26.09
C MET A 1 -1.16 -45.48 25.68
N ALA A 2 -0.18 -44.64 25.36
CA ALA A 2 -0.40 -43.30 24.81
C ALA A 2 0.29 -43.26 23.43
N LYS A 3 -0.49 -43.05 22.37
CA LYS A 3 0.01 -42.96 20.99
C LYS A 3 0.59 -41.57 20.77
N THR A 4 1.91 -41.45 20.81
CA THR A 4 2.64 -40.26 20.36
C THR A 4 2.56 -40.21 18.83
N LYS A 5 1.78 -39.27 18.27
CA LYS A 5 1.79 -39.02 16.82
C LYS A 5 3.09 -38.31 16.44
N LYS A 6 3.81 -38.93 15.51
CA LYS A 6 5.00 -38.44 14.82
C LYS A 6 4.65 -37.12 14.11
N ILE A 7 5.35 -36.04 14.43
CA ILE A 7 5.30 -34.78 13.68
C ILE A 7 6.25 -34.96 12.49
N GLU A 8 5.70 -35.12 11.29
CA GLU A 8 6.49 -35.08 10.06
C GLU A 8 6.90 -33.64 9.78
N ARG A 9 8.21 -33.45 9.55
CA ARG A 9 8.83 -32.15 9.29
C ARG A 9 8.55 -31.72 7.85
N VAL A 10 8.13 -30.45 7.73
CA VAL A 10 8.50 -29.43 6.75
C VAL A 10 8.84 -29.96 5.35
N GLY A 11 7.86 -29.96 4.46
CA GLY A 11 8.12 -29.93 3.02
C GLY A 11 8.83 -28.62 2.68
N GLU A 12 9.93 -28.71 1.94
CA GLU A 12 10.63 -27.56 1.37
C GLU A 12 9.66 -26.75 0.51
N PHE A 13 9.54 -25.46 0.80
CA PHE A 13 8.75 -24.53 -0.01
C PHE A 13 9.48 -24.30 -1.33
N ILE A 14 9.08 -25.01 -2.38
CA ILE A 14 9.47 -24.73 -3.75
C ILE A 14 8.52 -23.64 -4.26
N PRO A 15 8.99 -22.44 -4.63
CA PRO A 15 8.11 -21.40 -5.17
C PRO A 15 7.50 -21.89 -6.50
N GLU A 16 6.20 -22.17 -6.53
CA GLU A 16 5.49 -22.39 -7.80
C GLU A 16 5.62 -21.13 -8.67
N SER A 17 5.90 -21.31 -9.97
CA SER A 17 5.96 -20.19 -10.90
C SER A 17 4.62 -19.44 -10.93
N PHE A 18 4.69 -18.12 -11.10
CA PHE A 18 3.53 -17.22 -11.07
C PHE A 18 2.39 -17.69 -12.01
N ASP A 19 2.74 -18.27 -13.14
CA ASP A 19 1.80 -18.80 -14.15
C ASP A 19 0.94 -19.96 -13.62
N VAL A 20 1.49 -20.80 -12.74
CA VAL A 20 0.78 -21.94 -12.15
C VAL A 20 -0.22 -21.45 -11.09
N ILE A 21 0.16 -20.43 -10.32
CA ILE A 21 -0.73 -19.83 -9.30
C ILE A 21 -1.87 -19.05 -9.98
N ALA A 22 -1.58 -18.33 -11.07
CA ALA A 22 -2.57 -17.59 -11.84
C ALA A 22 -3.62 -18.49 -12.50
N SER A 23 -3.22 -19.66 -13.01
CA SER A 23 -4.13 -20.61 -13.65
C SER A 23 -5.21 -21.19 -12.72
N LYS A 24 -4.94 -21.24 -11.40
CA LYS A 24 -5.84 -21.83 -10.39
C LYS A 24 -6.91 -20.84 -9.88
N LEU A 25 -6.89 -19.57 -10.29
CA LEU A 25 -7.65 -18.49 -9.63
C LEU A 25 -8.78 -17.86 -10.46
N ASN A 26 -9.06 -18.38 -11.66
CA ASN A 26 -10.13 -17.86 -12.51
C ASN A 26 -11.46 -18.59 -12.27
N GLU A 27 -12.13 -18.27 -11.17
CA GLU A 27 -13.59 -18.41 -11.07
C GLU A 27 -14.20 -17.14 -10.45
N ASP A 28 -15.00 -16.47 -11.29
CA ASP A 28 -16.10 -15.55 -11.01
C ASP A 28 -15.89 -14.35 -10.07
N PHE A 29 -15.69 -13.16 -10.65
CA PHE A 29 -16.22 -11.92 -10.06
C PHE A 29 -16.65 -10.91 -11.12
N SER A 30 -17.96 -10.65 -11.22
CA SER A 30 -18.49 -9.44 -11.87
C SER A 30 -18.54 -8.27 -10.87
N PRO A 31 -18.16 -7.03 -11.25
CA PRO A 31 -18.13 -5.92 -10.31
C PRO A 31 -19.49 -5.18 -10.26
N LYS A 32 -20.17 -5.24 -9.11
CA LYS A 32 -21.19 -4.24 -8.73
C LYS A 32 -20.48 -3.00 -8.18
N ASN A 33 -20.88 -1.80 -8.61
CA ASN A 33 -20.37 -0.48 -8.16
C ASN A 33 -20.51 -0.29 -6.63
N LYS A 34 -19.57 -0.84 -5.87
CA LYS A 34 -19.38 -0.57 -4.43
C LYS A 34 -18.31 0.51 -4.29
N LYS A 35 -18.59 1.54 -3.50
CA LYS A 35 -17.58 2.51 -3.03
C LYS A 35 -16.36 1.74 -2.55
N GLN A 36 -15.19 2.09 -3.09
CA GLN A 36 -13.96 1.36 -2.87
C GLN A 36 -13.21 1.95 -1.68
N ASN A 37 -12.61 1.09 -0.87
CA ASN A 37 -11.86 1.46 0.32
C ASN A 37 -10.50 0.76 0.32
N ILE A 38 -9.47 1.48 0.76
CA ILE A 38 -8.14 0.96 1.06
C ILE A 38 -8.04 0.85 2.59
N ARG A 39 -7.84 -0.38 3.08
CA ARG A 39 -7.60 -0.65 4.50
C ARG A 39 -6.13 -0.89 4.73
N ILE A 40 -5.52 -0.06 5.57
CA ILE A 40 -4.12 -0.14 5.98
C ILE A 40 -4.04 -0.50 7.45
N SER A 41 -3.19 -1.46 7.79
CA SER A 41 -2.90 -1.91 9.15
C SER A 41 -1.46 -1.51 9.49
N LEU A 42 -1.27 -0.59 10.44
CA LEU A 42 0.05 -0.07 10.80
C LEU A 42 0.32 -0.25 12.30
N THR A 43 1.59 -0.22 12.70
CA THR A 43 1.93 -0.01 14.11
C THR A 43 1.40 1.34 14.55
N LYS A 44 1.16 1.50 15.86
CA LYS A 44 0.79 2.79 16.43
C LYS A 44 1.77 3.90 16.02
N GLU A 45 3.08 3.63 16.09
CA GLU A 45 4.14 4.56 15.70
C GLU A 45 3.97 5.05 14.25
N LYS A 46 3.80 4.15 13.27
CA LYS A 46 3.66 4.53 11.86
C LYS A 46 2.35 5.26 11.58
N SER A 47 1.26 4.87 12.24
CA SER A 47 0.00 5.62 12.16
C SER A 47 0.14 7.04 12.70
N ASP A 48 0.79 7.21 13.85
CA ASP A 48 0.96 8.52 14.47
C ASP A 48 1.92 9.40 13.67
N LYS A 49 2.96 8.80 13.07
CA LYS A 49 3.83 9.46 12.08
C LYS A 49 3.05 9.97 10.87
N PHE A 50 2.17 9.16 10.29
CA PHE A 50 1.33 9.59 9.17
C PHE A 50 0.42 10.78 9.55
N LYS A 51 -0.24 10.71 10.72
CA LYS A 51 -1.08 11.82 11.22
C LYS A 51 -0.26 13.10 11.42
N TYR A 52 0.93 12.97 11.99
CA TYR A 52 1.84 14.10 12.19
C TYR A 52 2.22 14.74 10.84
N LEU A 53 2.63 13.95 9.85
CA LEU A 53 2.99 14.45 8.52
C LEU A 53 1.83 15.16 7.82
N LEU A 54 0.62 14.58 7.88
CA LEU A 54 -0.59 15.23 7.36
C LEU A 54 -0.84 16.58 8.07
N ASN A 55 -0.83 16.61 9.40
CA ASN A 55 -1.06 17.85 10.15
C ASN A 55 0.00 18.92 9.83
N MET A 56 1.27 18.52 9.74
CA MET A 56 2.36 19.42 9.37
C MET A 56 2.18 19.98 7.96
N PHE A 57 1.76 19.14 7.01
CA PHE A 57 1.44 19.59 5.66
C PHE A 57 0.34 20.67 5.66
N ILE A 58 -0.76 20.45 6.38
CA ILE A 58 -1.84 21.44 6.48
C ILE A 58 -1.36 22.75 7.10
N VAL A 59 -0.62 22.68 8.22
CA VAL A 59 -0.10 23.88 8.90
C VAL A 59 0.87 24.66 8.02
N LYS A 60 1.78 23.97 7.30
CA LYS A 60 2.82 24.62 6.49
C LYS A 60 2.29 25.17 5.16
N THR A 61 1.29 24.53 4.57
CA THR A 61 0.71 24.95 3.29
C THR A 61 -0.47 25.90 3.45
N GLY A 62 -1.18 25.84 4.58
CA GLY A 62 -2.47 26.49 4.77
C GLY A 62 -3.60 25.86 3.96
N ASN A 63 -3.35 24.72 3.29
CA ASN A 63 -4.29 24.15 2.33
C ASN A 63 -5.24 23.13 2.99
N VAL A 64 -6.37 23.64 3.48
CA VAL A 64 -7.38 22.85 4.21
C VAL A 64 -8.12 21.82 3.35
N TYR A 65 -8.06 21.93 2.01
CA TYR A 65 -8.65 20.94 1.10
C TYR A 65 -8.13 19.53 1.41
N TYR A 66 -6.83 19.41 1.67
CA TYR A 66 -6.17 18.15 1.98
C TYR A 66 -6.36 17.68 3.43
N MET A 67 -7.18 18.35 4.24
CA MET A 67 -7.52 17.88 5.59
C MET A 67 -8.27 16.55 5.54
N GLN A 68 -8.98 16.28 4.45
CA GLN A 68 -9.54 14.97 4.18
C GLN A 68 -8.41 14.01 3.76
N ARG A 69 -8.22 12.95 4.56
CA ARG A 69 -7.17 11.93 4.34
C ARG A 69 -7.19 11.33 2.94
N LYS A 70 -8.38 11.21 2.35
CA LYS A 70 -8.56 10.61 1.02
C LYS A 70 -7.94 11.46 -0.09
N ASP A 71 -8.10 12.79 0.00
CA ASP A 71 -7.62 13.77 -0.98
C ASP A 71 -6.11 13.98 -0.82
N PHE A 72 -5.63 13.97 0.43
CA PHE A 72 -4.20 13.98 0.71
C PHE A 72 -3.51 12.73 0.16
N LEU A 73 -4.08 11.54 0.39
CA LEU A 73 -3.50 10.30 -0.15
C LEU A 73 -3.44 10.34 -1.69
N ARG A 74 -4.54 10.74 -2.35
CA ARG A 74 -4.56 10.87 -3.81
C ARG A 74 -3.46 11.79 -4.32
N MET A 75 -3.29 12.97 -3.70
CA MET A 75 -2.23 13.92 -4.06
C MET A 75 -0.84 13.29 -3.93
N ILE A 76 -0.57 12.60 -2.81
CA ILE A 76 0.72 11.91 -2.62
C ILE A 76 0.95 10.83 -3.68
N LEU A 77 -0.07 10.05 -4.03
CA LEU A 77 0.06 9.01 -5.08
C LEU A 77 0.40 9.61 -6.44
N LEU A 78 -0.22 10.75 -6.80
CA LEU A 78 0.12 11.46 -8.03
C LEU A 78 1.56 11.97 -8.03
N GLU A 79 2.04 12.53 -6.91
CA GLU A 79 3.45 12.95 -6.78
C GLU A 79 4.44 11.79 -6.93
N MET A 80 4.11 10.62 -6.36
CA MET A 80 4.95 9.43 -6.51
C MET A 80 4.99 8.94 -7.96
N ILE A 81 3.84 8.93 -8.65
CA ILE A 81 3.75 8.55 -10.06
C ILE A 81 4.55 9.52 -10.94
N ASP A 82 4.46 10.82 -10.69
CA ASP A 82 5.26 11.83 -11.40
C ASP A 82 6.76 11.57 -11.24
N GLU A 83 7.21 11.24 -10.03
CA GLU A 83 8.62 10.90 -9.77
C GLU A 83 9.03 9.57 -10.44
N PHE A 84 8.15 8.58 -10.45
CA PHE A 84 8.39 7.32 -11.16
C PHE A 84 8.50 7.55 -12.67
N ASN A 85 7.66 8.41 -13.24
CA ASN A 85 7.74 8.77 -14.66
C ASN A 85 9.05 9.50 -14.98
N GLN A 86 9.49 10.45 -14.15
CA GLN A 86 10.77 11.16 -14.34
C GLN A 86 11.99 10.23 -14.32
N THR A 87 11.89 9.12 -13.58
CA THR A 87 12.97 8.14 -13.43
C THR A 87 12.80 6.91 -14.32
N ASN A 88 11.83 6.90 -15.24
CA ASN A 88 11.45 5.74 -16.07
C ASN A 88 11.21 4.45 -15.24
N SER A 89 10.67 4.61 -14.02
CA SER A 89 10.40 3.53 -13.08
C SER A 89 8.91 3.34 -12.78
N PHE A 90 8.03 3.96 -13.59
CA PHE A 90 6.60 3.78 -13.50
C PHE A 90 6.16 2.50 -14.22
N PHE A 91 5.47 1.63 -13.48
CA PHE A 91 4.88 0.41 -14.01
C PHE A 91 3.41 0.37 -13.62
N PRO A 92 2.47 0.42 -14.59
CA PRO A 92 1.05 0.33 -14.28
C PRO A 92 0.67 -1.08 -13.84
N ALA A 93 -0.15 -1.20 -12.80
CA ALA A 93 -0.75 -2.44 -12.34
C ALA A 93 -1.91 -2.81 -13.26
N LYS A 94 -1.59 -3.42 -14.41
CA LYS A 94 -2.59 -3.88 -15.39
C LYS A 94 -3.27 -5.18 -14.97
N ASP A 95 -2.53 -6.05 -14.29
CA ASP A 95 -2.99 -7.37 -13.86
C ASP A 95 -3.75 -7.30 -12.52
N THR A 96 -4.89 -7.98 -12.44
CA THR A 96 -5.68 -8.14 -11.21
C THR A 96 -5.00 -9.06 -10.21
N ALA A 97 -4.13 -9.99 -10.63
CA ALA A 97 -3.48 -10.94 -9.73
C ALA A 97 -2.62 -10.23 -8.68
N PHE A 98 -1.83 -9.23 -9.06
CA PHE A 98 -1.05 -8.44 -8.10
C PHE A 98 -1.95 -7.64 -7.15
N LYS A 99 -3.00 -7.00 -7.69
CA LYS A 99 -3.96 -6.22 -6.89
C LYS A 99 -4.62 -7.08 -5.82
N ASP A 100 -5.05 -8.27 -6.21
CA ASP A 100 -5.67 -9.24 -5.32
C ASP A 100 -4.67 -9.80 -4.31
N PHE A 101 -3.45 -10.07 -4.75
CA PHE A 101 -2.37 -10.56 -3.90
C PHE A 101 -2.10 -9.62 -2.72
N ILE A 102 -1.86 -8.33 -2.99
CA ILE A 102 -1.53 -7.36 -1.93
C ILE A 102 -2.73 -7.05 -1.02
N LYS A 103 -3.97 -7.20 -1.52
CA LYS A 103 -5.21 -7.01 -0.75
C LYS A 103 -5.50 -8.20 0.18
N ARG A 104 -5.17 -9.43 -0.25
CA ARG A 104 -5.40 -10.67 0.52
C ARG A 104 -4.30 -10.99 1.54
N ALA A 105 -3.17 -10.29 1.47
CA ALA A 105 -1.97 -10.57 2.27
C ALA A 105 -2.07 -10.29 3.79
N GLY A 106 -3.23 -9.88 4.32
CA GLY A 106 -3.48 -9.75 5.77
C GLY A 106 -3.37 -11.04 6.60
N ARG A 107 -2.80 -12.13 6.05
CA ARG A 107 -2.59 -13.45 6.67
C ARG A 107 -1.13 -13.94 6.60
N ARG A 108 -0.20 -13.20 5.99
CA ARG A 108 1.19 -13.67 5.75
C ARG A 108 2.18 -12.97 6.67
N TRP A 109 3.09 -13.75 7.26
CA TRP A 109 4.10 -13.29 8.21
C TRP A 109 5.41 -13.01 7.44
N GLY A 110 5.69 -11.75 7.13
CA GLY A 110 7.01 -11.21 6.70
C GLY A 110 7.72 -10.37 7.78
N GLU A 111 8.89 -9.81 7.47
CA GLU A 111 9.70 -9.03 8.44
C GLU A 111 8.99 -7.77 8.96
N ARG A 112 8.15 -7.15 8.12
CA ARG A 112 7.33 -5.99 8.49
C ARG A 112 5.97 -6.37 9.11
N THR A 113 5.77 -7.63 9.54
CA THR A 113 4.49 -8.07 10.12
C THR A 113 4.36 -7.59 11.55
N ILE A 114 3.19 -7.06 11.87
CA ILE A 114 2.92 -6.42 13.15
C ILE A 114 2.02 -7.35 13.97
N PRO A 115 2.36 -7.63 15.25
CA PRO A 115 1.47 -8.36 16.15
C PRO A 115 0.10 -7.68 16.25
N SER A 116 -0.98 -8.46 16.22
CA SER A 116 -2.36 -7.92 16.15
C SER A 116 -2.72 -6.95 17.28
N LYS A 117 -2.07 -7.06 18.44
CA LYS A 117 -2.28 -6.19 19.62
C LYS A 117 -1.73 -4.77 19.45
N GLU A 118 -0.89 -4.54 18.44
CA GLU A 118 -0.22 -3.25 18.17
C GLU A 118 -0.75 -2.57 16.91
N LEU A 119 -1.74 -3.18 16.26
CA LEU A 119 -2.32 -2.69 15.03
C LEU A 119 -3.27 -1.52 15.27
N SER A 120 -2.99 -0.43 14.57
CA SER A 120 -3.92 0.66 14.31
C SER A 120 -4.38 0.56 12.86
N PHE A 121 -5.69 0.72 12.64
CA PHE A 121 -6.26 0.67 11.30
C PHE A 121 -6.52 2.07 10.78
N ILE A 122 -6.10 2.32 9.54
CA ILE A 122 -6.48 3.50 8.77
C ILE A 122 -7.30 3.02 7.58
N ILE A 123 -8.49 3.58 7.42
CA ILE A 123 -9.35 3.34 6.27
C ILE A 123 -9.35 4.63 5.45
N PHE A 124 -8.91 4.52 4.20
CA PHE A 124 -9.13 5.52 3.17
C PHE A 124 -10.29 5.01 2.32
N GLY A 125 -11.34 5.80 2.18
CA GLY A 125 -12.57 5.27 1.61
C GLY A 125 -13.51 6.32 1.05
N GLY A 126 -14.54 5.81 0.38
CA GLY A 126 -15.51 6.63 -0.32
C GLY A 126 -14.98 7.21 -1.63
N TYR A 127 -14.03 6.52 -2.26
CA TYR A 127 -13.55 6.86 -3.60
C TYR A 127 -14.59 6.45 -4.65
N ASP A 128 -14.90 7.41 -5.51
CA ASP A 128 -15.65 7.27 -6.77
C ASP A 128 -14.76 7.57 -7.99
N ASP A 129 -13.47 7.83 -7.75
CA ASP A 129 -12.44 8.14 -8.75
C ASP A 129 -11.43 6.99 -8.91
N ASP A 130 -10.35 7.24 -9.66
CA ASP A 130 -9.27 6.30 -9.95
C ASP A 130 -8.23 6.14 -8.81
N THR A 131 -8.48 6.68 -7.60
CA THR A 131 -7.48 6.64 -6.51
C THR A 131 -7.05 5.23 -6.14
N LEU A 132 -7.95 4.24 -6.20
CA LEU A 132 -7.56 2.84 -5.97
C LEU A 132 -6.59 2.34 -7.04
N GLN A 133 -6.80 2.72 -8.30
CA GLN A 133 -5.92 2.35 -9.40
C GLN A 133 -4.54 3.03 -9.23
N LEU A 134 -4.50 4.31 -8.88
CA LEU A 134 -3.25 5.02 -8.57
C LEU A 134 -2.48 4.33 -7.43
N TYR A 135 -3.19 3.88 -6.40
CA TYR A 135 -2.58 3.15 -5.29
C TYR A 135 -1.99 1.81 -5.73
N ASP A 136 -2.76 1.04 -6.51
CA ASP A 136 -2.32 -0.25 -7.05
C ASP A 136 -1.09 -0.06 -7.99
N ASP A 137 -1.06 1.00 -8.80
CA ASP A 137 0.05 1.36 -9.68
C ASP A 137 1.32 1.74 -8.90
N VAL A 138 1.18 2.53 -7.83
CA VAL A 138 2.30 2.88 -6.96
C VAL A 138 2.87 1.63 -6.29
N CYS A 139 2.03 0.75 -5.75
CA CYS A 139 2.47 -0.50 -5.13
C CYS A 139 3.22 -1.40 -6.13
N TYR A 140 2.70 -1.52 -7.35
CA TYR A 140 3.33 -2.33 -8.39
C TYR A 140 4.67 -1.76 -8.86
N SER A 141 4.73 -0.43 -9.02
CA SER A 141 5.98 0.26 -9.37
C SER A 141 7.05 0.07 -8.30
N LEU A 142 6.68 0.21 -7.02
CA LEU A 142 7.58 -0.05 -5.89
C LEU A 142 8.10 -1.50 -5.90
N ALA A 143 7.21 -2.48 -6.07
CA ALA A 143 7.58 -3.89 -6.15
C ALA A 143 8.54 -4.16 -7.32
N LYS A 144 8.29 -3.56 -8.50
CA LYS A 144 9.14 -3.73 -9.69
C LYS A 144 10.52 -3.11 -9.52
N ARG A 145 10.63 -1.97 -8.83
CA ARG A 145 11.92 -1.29 -8.57
C ARG A 145 12.89 -2.13 -7.75
N GLU A 146 12.39 -2.99 -6.86
CA GLU A 146 13.20 -3.94 -6.11
C GLU A 146 13.15 -5.36 -6.68
N ASN A 147 12.85 -5.51 -7.98
CA ASN A 147 12.79 -6.79 -8.69
C ASN A 147 11.90 -7.84 -8.00
N MET A 148 10.88 -7.40 -7.26
CA MET A 148 9.96 -8.26 -6.52
C MET A 148 10.61 -9.14 -5.44
N GLU A 149 11.80 -8.76 -4.95
CA GLU A 149 12.59 -9.57 -4.00
C GLU A 149 11.84 -9.91 -2.70
N ARG A 150 10.94 -9.02 -2.26
CA ARG A 150 10.21 -9.16 -0.99
C ARG A 150 8.76 -9.59 -1.18
N MET A 151 8.46 -10.30 -2.26
CA MET A 151 7.10 -10.69 -2.64
C MET A 151 6.31 -11.35 -1.50
N SER A 152 6.95 -12.17 -0.67
CA SER A 152 6.33 -12.82 0.49
C SER A 152 5.79 -11.85 1.54
N GLN A 153 6.32 -10.62 1.59
CA GLN A 153 5.97 -9.58 2.56
C GLN A 153 4.94 -8.57 2.03
N TYR A 154 4.72 -8.53 0.72
CA TYR A 154 3.87 -7.52 0.10
C TYR A 154 2.44 -7.58 0.57
N SER A 155 1.94 -6.40 0.90
CA SER A 155 0.56 -6.14 1.28
C SER A 155 0.29 -4.66 1.06
N THR A 156 -0.99 -4.26 1.05
CA THR A 156 -1.33 -2.83 1.10
C THR A 156 -0.60 -2.11 2.25
N SER A 157 -0.50 -2.77 3.41
CA SER A 157 0.16 -2.16 4.58
C SER A 157 1.68 -2.05 4.41
N PHE A 158 2.31 -3.02 3.75
CA PHE A 158 3.74 -3.01 3.43
C PHE A 158 4.11 -1.78 2.60
N PHE A 159 3.42 -1.55 1.48
CA PHE A 159 3.71 -0.44 0.58
C PHE A 159 3.32 0.91 1.18
N PHE A 160 2.32 0.95 2.07
CA PHE A 160 1.96 2.19 2.74
C PHE A 160 3.09 2.74 3.62
N ILE A 161 3.99 1.89 4.12
CA ILE A 161 5.18 2.35 4.85
C ILE A 161 6.10 3.15 3.91
N ASP A 162 6.28 2.70 2.66
CA ASP A 162 7.11 3.38 1.68
C ASP A 162 6.46 4.72 1.25
N ILE A 163 5.12 4.78 1.21
CA ILE A 163 4.37 6.04 1.01
C ILE A 163 4.62 7.01 2.18
N ILE A 164 4.60 6.56 3.44
CA ILE A 164 4.93 7.41 4.59
C ILE A 164 6.34 7.97 4.48
N ASN A 165 7.31 7.13 4.11
CA ASN A 165 8.70 7.54 3.94
C ASN A 165 8.84 8.58 2.82
N PHE A 166 8.15 8.38 1.69
CA PHE A 166 8.11 9.37 0.61
C PHE A 166 7.60 10.73 1.08
N ILE A 167 6.50 10.76 1.83
CA ILE A 167 5.93 12.02 2.38
C ILE A 167 6.95 12.74 3.26
N GLU A 168 7.65 11.99 4.10
CA GLU A 168 8.67 12.54 5.00
C GLU A 168 9.86 13.11 4.21
N GLU A 169 10.43 12.33 3.31
CA GLU A 169 11.58 12.72 2.48
C GLU A 169 11.27 13.93 1.59
N LYS A 170 10.06 13.98 1.03
CA LYS A 170 9.63 15.05 0.11
C LYS A 170 8.89 16.19 0.81
N SER A 171 8.81 16.18 2.13
CA SER A 171 8.01 17.13 2.92
C SER A 171 8.28 18.59 2.55
N TYR A 172 9.54 19.01 2.48
CA TYR A 172 9.91 20.39 2.09
C TYR A 172 9.41 20.76 0.69
N TYR A 173 9.58 19.86 -0.28
CA TYR A 173 9.11 20.06 -1.66
C TYR A 173 7.58 20.19 -1.70
N LEU A 174 6.87 19.26 -1.05
CA LEU A 174 5.41 19.24 -0.97
C LEU A 174 4.89 20.53 -0.34
N TYR A 175 5.51 21.00 0.75
CA TYR A 175 5.12 22.25 1.39
C TYR A 175 5.28 23.44 0.46
N LYS A 176 6.40 23.51 -0.28
CA LYS A 176 6.65 24.61 -1.22
C LYS A 176 5.67 24.59 -2.40
N LYS A 177 5.41 23.42 -2.99
CA LYS A 177 4.53 23.25 -4.16
C LYS A 177 3.07 23.59 -3.84
N TYR A 178 2.58 23.14 -2.69
CA TYR A 178 1.16 23.24 -2.33
C TYR A 178 0.82 24.40 -1.39
N LYS A 179 1.78 25.28 -1.09
CA LYS A 179 1.53 26.46 -0.24
C LYS A 179 0.54 27.40 -0.92
N ILE A 180 -0.54 27.72 -0.21
CA ILE A 180 -1.43 28.80 -0.63
C ILE A 180 -0.69 30.11 -0.41
N LYS A 181 -0.39 30.81 -1.50
CA LYS A 181 0.03 32.21 -1.42
C LYS A 181 -1.21 33.01 -1.04
N LYS A 182 -1.22 33.58 0.16
CA LYS A 182 -2.22 34.61 0.49
C LYS A 182 -1.98 35.77 -0.47
N LEU A 183 -3.02 36.12 -1.24
CA LEU A 183 -3.09 37.35 -2.04
C LEU A 183 -3.07 38.56 -1.10
#